data_AF-A0A7W0FL24-F1
#
_entry.id   AF-A0A7W0FL24-F1
#
_cell.length_a   1.000
_cell.length_b   1.000
_cell.length_c   1.000
_cell.angle_alpha   90.00
_cell.angle_beta   90.00
_cell.angle_gamma   90.00
#
_symmetry.space_group_name_H-M   'P 1'
#
loop_
_entity.id
_entity.type
_entity.pdbx_description
1 polymer ?
#
loop_
_entity_poly.entity_id
_entity_poly.type
_entity_poly.pdbx_seq_one_letter_code
_entity_poly.pdbx_strand_id
1 'polypeptide(L)'
;MMKRSLRITIKRWAGLPMIRPLILFFGVFGPATITAMADNDAGGVATYSVAGATLGYPVLFILLIVTFLLAVTQEMGMRLTLVTRRGLADLIRERFGVKISLLIFLALLIANLGTITTELAAVKVTSNMLNLPAIPFVFLIVLISVMVVTKGNYKLTQAIMLITSLFYLAYIISAVKAKPDWGLAISNMFWPHGVDFTPTYMRNYLLIGMGV
;
A
#
# COMPACT_ATOMS: atom_id res chain seq x y z
N MET A 1 8.67 24.08 -37.61
CA MET A 1 8.92 25.32 -36.83
C MET A 1 7.95 25.53 -35.65
N MET A 2 7.27 24.48 -35.13
CA MET A 2 6.11 24.61 -34.21
C MET A 2 6.36 24.07 -32.77
N LYS A 3 7.62 23.84 -32.36
CA LYS A 3 7.97 23.27 -31.04
C LYS A 3 8.47 24.31 -30.01
N ARG A 4 8.81 25.53 -30.44
CA ARG A 4 9.36 26.59 -29.56
C ARG A 4 8.28 27.39 -28.82
N SER A 5 7.12 27.64 -29.43
CA SER A 5 6.06 28.46 -28.80
C SER A 5 5.39 27.76 -27.61
N LEU A 6 5.12 26.45 -27.70
CA LEU A 6 4.51 25.66 -26.62
C LEU A 6 5.37 25.63 -25.35
N ARG A 7 6.70 25.54 -25.47
CA ARG A 7 7.61 25.56 -24.31
C ARG A 7 7.63 26.91 -23.59
N ILE A 8 7.41 28.01 -24.32
CA ILE A 8 7.40 29.37 -23.77
C ILE A 8 6.09 29.62 -23.01
N THR A 9 4.97 29.13 -23.54
CA THR A 9 3.67 29.23 -22.86
C THR A 9 3.67 28.44 -21.54
N ILE A 10 4.13 27.19 -21.52
CA ILE A 10 4.20 26.37 -20.27
C ILE A 10 5.03 27.05 -19.18
N LYS A 11 6.16 27.67 -19.54
CA LYS A 11 7.00 28.44 -18.59
C LYS A 11 6.29 29.66 -18.00
N ARG A 12 5.36 30.27 -18.74
CA ARG A 12 4.62 31.47 -18.34
C ARG A 12 3.48 31.14 -17.37
N TRP A 13 2.86 29.97 -17.49
CA TRP A 13 1.83 29.47 -16.57
C TRP A 13 2.42 28.88 -15.28
N ALA A 14 3.58 28.22 -15.33
CA ALA A 14 4.30 27.72 -14.14
C ALA A 14 4.90 28.84 -13.24
N GLY A 15 4.84 30.10 -13.67
CA GLY A 15 5.28 31.27 -12.91
C GLY A 15 4.22 31.89 -12.01
N LEU A 16 2.95 31.47 -12.11
CA LEU A 16 1.85 32.04 -11.32
C LEU A 16 1.94 31.53 -9.86
N PRO A 17 1.86 32.42 -8.85
CA PRO A 17 2.05 32.08 -7.44
C PRO A 17 1.03 31.05 -6.92
N MET A 18 -0.13 30.93 -7.57
CA MET A 18 -1.19 29.97 -7.25
C MET A 18 -0.96 28.57 -7.85
N ILE A 19 -0.21 28.46 -8.96
CA ILE A 19 0.00 27.19 -9.68
C ILE A 19 1.28 26.48 -9.21
N ARG A 20 2.28 27.24 -8.74
CA ARG A 20 3.52 26.69 -8.14
C ARG A 20 3.28 25.70 -6.99
N PRO A 21 2.46 25.99 -5.96
CA PRO A 21 2.20 25.03 -4.90
C PRO A 21 1.46 23.79 -5.41
N LEU A 22 0.60 23.92 -6.42
CA LEU A 22 -0.08 22.79 -7.05
C LEU A 22 0.90 21.88 -7.81
N ILE A 23 1.82 22.47 -8.59
CA ILE A 23 2.86 21.72 -9.32
C ILE A 23 3.82 21.02 -8.35
N LEU A 24 4.20 21.71 -7.27
CA LEU A 24 5.02 21.11 -6.20
C LEU A 24 4.26 19.98 -5.49
N PHE A 25 2.98 20.17 -5.21
CA PHE A 25 2.11 19.14 -4.64
C PHE A 25 2.08 17.91 -5.53
N PHE A 26 1.77 18.03 -6.82
CA PHE A 26 1.78 16.88 -7.75
C PHE A 26 3.17 16.26 -7.94
N GLY A 27 4.25 17.04 -7.79
CA GLY A 27 5.62 16.54 -7.81
C GLY A 27 5.96 15.67 -6.59
N VAL A 28 5.48 16.05 -5.39
CA VAL A 28 5.67 15.32 -4.13
C VAL A 28 4.66 14.19 -3.96
N PHE A 29 3.48 14.32 -4.58
CA PHE A 29 2.41 13.33 -4.55
C PHE A 29 2.85 12.00 -5.17
N GLY A 30 3.71 12.04 -6.21
CA GLY A 30 4.24 10.84 -6.86
C GLY A 30 4.95 9.89 -5.88
N PRO A 31 6.07 10.31 -5.25
CA PRO A 31 6.77 9.49 -4.25
C PRO A 31 5.88 9.01 -3.11
N ALA A 32 5.04 9.89 -2.55
CA ALA A 32 4.14 9.54 -1.45
C ALA A 32 3.10 8.47 -1.87
N THR A 33 2.55 8.59 -3.08
CA THR A 33 1.61 7.60 -3.62
C THR A 33 2.29 6.25 -3.83
N ILE A 34 3.53 6.23 -4.33
CA ILE A 34 4.28 4.98 -4.50
C ILE A 34 4.50 4.29 -3.16
N THR A 35 4.90 5.03 -2.12
CA THR A 35 5.08 4.47 -0.78
C THR A 35 3.78 3.93 -0.21
N ALA A 36 2.66 4.65 -0.36
CA ALA A 36 1.35 4.18 0.07
C ALA A 36 0.89 2.93 -0.72
N MET A 37 1.19 2.85 -2.03
CA MET A 37 0.88 1.67 -2.83
C MET A 37 1.73 0.46 -2.46
N ALA A 38 3.00 0.67 -2.12
CA ALA A 38 3.91 -0.40 -1.70
C ALA A 38 3.45 -1.09 -0.40
N ASP A 39 2.63 -0.42 0.41
CA ASP A 39 2.08 -0.95 1.66
C ASP A 39 0.82 -1.79 1.45
N ASN A 40 0.21 -1.75 0.26
CA ASN A 40 -0.99 -2.52 -0.05
C ASN A 40 -0.63 -3.80 -0.84
N ASP A 41 -0.23 -4.83 -0.11
CA ASP A 41 0.09 -6.16 -0.66
C ASP A 41 -1.17 -7.04 -0.77
N ALA A 42 -1.05 -8.15 -1.50
CA ALA A 42 -2.14 -9.10 -1.67
C ALA A 42 -2.58 -9.74 -0.34
N GLY A 43 -1.66 -9.83 0.63
CA GLY A 43 -1.93 -10.30 1.99
C GLY A 43 -2.89 -9.38 2.74
N GLY A 44 -2.63 -8.08 2.71
CA GLY A 44 -3.49 -7.04 3.28
C GLY A 44 -4.87 -7.05 2.62
N VAL A 45 -4.93 -7.05 1.28
CA VAL A 45 -6.20 -7.11 0.54
C VAL A 45 -7.04 -8.34 0.93
N ALA A 46 -6.41 -9.52 1.03
CA ALA A 46 -7.09 -10.74 1.44
C ALA A 46 -7.61 -10.64 2.88
N THR A 47 -6.79 -10.10 3.79
CA THR A 47 -7.14 -9.97 5.21
C THR A 47 -8.28 -8.97 5.40
N TYR A 48 -8.25 -7.82 4.73
CA TYR A 48 -9.33 -6.83 4.72
C TYR A 48 -10.63 -7.42 4.17
N SER A 49 -10.55 -8.21 3.10
CA SER A 49 -11.71 -8.86 2.50
C SER A 49 -12.35 -9.90 3.43
N VAL A 50 -11.53 -10.73 4.09
CA VAL A 50 -12.00 -11.71 5.06
C VAL A 50 -12.54 -11.02 6.31
N ALA A 51 -11.87 -9.98 6.81
CA ALA A 51 -12.33 -9.19 7.95
C ALA A 51 -13.69 -8.55 7.69
N GLY A 52 -13.86 -7.90 6.53
CA GLY A 52 -15.14 -7.30 6.14
C GLY A 52 -16.26 -8.34 5.99
N ALA A 53 -15.95 -9.52 5.44
CA ALA A 53 -16.91 -10.61 5.27
C ALA A 53 -17.32 -11.28 6.60
N THR A 54 -16.41 -11.37 7.56
CA THR A 54 -16.63 -12.11 8.83
C THR A 54 -17.07 -11.21 9.98
N LEU A 55 -16.55 -9.99 10.07
CA LEU A 55 -16.79 -9.06 11.17
C LEU A 55 -17.81 -7.96 10.83
N GLY A 56 -18.14 -7.78 9.55
CA GLY A 56 -19.03 -6.71 9.09
C GLY A 56 -18.40 -5.31 9.25
N TYR A 57 -19.24 -4.27 9.31
CA TYR A 57 -18.78 -2.87 9.41
C TYR A 57 -18.03 -2.47 10.70
N PRO A 58 -18.24 -3.08 11.88
CA PRO A 58 -17.53 -2.69 13.10
C PRO A 58 -15.99 -2.73 13.02
N VAL A 59 -15.41 -3.47 12.06
CA VAL A 59 -13.95 -3.48 11.83
C VAL A 59 -13.43 -2.14 11.28
N LEU A 60 -14.30 -1.31 10.69
CA LEU A 60 -13.95 0.00 10.15
C LEU A 60 -13.45 0.97 11.23
N PHE A 61 -13.87 0.79 12.48
CA PHE A 61 -13.40 1.58 13.61
C PHE A 61 -11.88 1.39 13.85
N ILE A 62 -11.42 0.14 13.88
CA ILE A 62 -9.98 -0.16 14.00
C ILE A 62 -9.23 0.37 12.78
N LEU A 63 -9.79 0.21 11.57
CA LEU A 63 -9.15 0.69 10.34
C LEU A 63 -8.83 2.19 10.40
N LEU A 64 -9.72 3.00 10.98
CA LEU A 64 -9.48 4.44 11.18
C LEU A 64 -8.27 4.68 12.10
N ILE A 65 -8.19 3.96 13.22
CA ILE A 65 -7.10 4.08 14.19
C ILE A 65 -5.77 3.63 13.56
N VAL A 66 -5.76 2.47 12.90
CA VAL A 66 -4.57 1.93 12.23
C VAL A 66 -4.10 2.86 11.12
N THR A 67 -5.01 3.47 10.36
CA THR A 67 -4.65 4.48 9.34
C THR A 67 -3.90 5.66 9.95
N PHE A 68 -4.35 6.17 11.10
CA PHE A 68 -3.65 7.25 11.79
C PHE A 68 -2.28 6.81 12.32
N LEU A 69 -2.20 5.63 12.94
CA LEU A 69 -0.93 5.08 13.42
C LEU A 69 0.07 4.88 12.28
N LEU A 70 -0.40 4.36 11.14
CA LEU A 70 0.40 4.20 9.93
C LEU A 70 0.88 5.54 9.40
N ALA A 71 0.03 6.56 9.36
CA ALA A 71 0.45 7.90 8.93
C ALA A 71 1.58 8.45 9.82
N VAL A 72 1.49 8.23 11.13
CA VAL A 72 2.54 8.64 12.09
C VAL A 72 3.84 7.85 11.87
N THR A 73 3.78 6.53 11.68
CA THR A 73 4.99 5.72 11.44
C THR A 73 5.66 6.05 10.10
N GLN A 74 4.88 6.28 9.04
CA GLN A 74 5.38 6.71 7.74
C GLN A 74 6.05 8.09 7.81
N GLU A 75 5.45 9.04 8.53
CA GLU A 75 6.04 10.36 8.73
C GLU A 75 7.37 10.28 9.50
N MET A 76 7.43 9.49 10.57
CA MET A 76 8.68 9.28 11.32
C MET A 76 9.79 8.67 10.46
N GLY A 77 9.45 7.67 9.63
CA GLY A 77 10.41 7.04 8.71
C GLY A 77 10.95 8.02 7.66
N MET A 78 10.06 8.82 7.07
CA MET A 78 10.43 9.88 6.14
C MET A 78 11.31 10.95 6.81
N ARG A 79 10.96 11.40 8.01
CA ARG A 79 11.74 12.39 8.76
C ARG A 79 13.14 11.86 9.09
N LEU A 80 13.24 10.61 9.52
CA LEU A 80 14.50 9.97 9.84
C LEU A 80 15.43 9.92 8.62
N THR A 81 14.93 9.41 7.49
CA THR A 81 15.71 9.30 6.25
C THR A 81 16.10 10.65 5.67
N LEU A 82 15.22 11.67 5.76
CA LEU A 82 15.50 13.03 5.28
C LEU A 82 16.62 13.72 6.09
N VAL A 83 16.60 13.58 7.42
CA VAL A 83 17.57 14.23 8.32
C VAL A 83 18.91 13.49 8.31
N THR A 84 18.89 12.16 8.41
CA THR A 84 20.13 11.36 8.53
C THR A 84 20.76 11.03 7.19
N ARG A 85 20.00 11.10 6.09
CA ARG A 85 20.39 10.63 4.75
C ARG A 85 20.86 9.17 4.72
N ARG A 86 20.43 8.36 5.69
CA ARG A 86 20.75 6.94 5.83
C ARG A 86 19.47 6.13 5.95
N GLY A 87 19.54 4.84 5.59
CA GLY A 87 18.43 3.93 5.80
C GLY A 87 18.27 3.56 7.27
N LEU A 88 17.07 3.16 7.67
CA LEU A 88 16.80 2.67 9.04
C LEU A 88 17.73 1.50 9.42
N ALA A 89 17.99 0.61 8.46
CA ALA A 89 18.91 -0.51 8.60
C ALA A 89 20.34 -0.08 9.02
N ASP A 90 20.88 0.95 8.37
CA ASP A 90 22.23 1.44 8.65
C ASP A 90 22.32 2.06 10.05
N LEU A 91 21.29 2.83 10.43
CA LEU A 91 21.21 3.47 11.74
C LEU A 91 21.08 2.46 12.88
N ILE A 92 20.30 1.40 12.68
CA ILE A 92 20.18 0.31 13.67
C ILE A 92 21.55 -0.35 13.86
N ARG A 93 22.27 -0.61 12.77
CA ARG A 93 23.61 -1.23 12.81
C ARG A 93 24.65 -0.35 13.48
N GLU A 94 24.63 0.94 13.21
CA GLU A 94 25.54 1.90 13.82
C GLU A 94 25.28 2.07 15.32
N ARG A 95 24.01 2.12 15.74
CA ARG A 95 23.64 2.42 17.13
C ARG A 95 23.60 1.21 18.07
N PHE A 96 23.18 0.04 17.58
CA PHE A 96 22.95 -1.16 18.39
C PHE A 96 23.97 -2.29 18.11
N GLY A 97 24.86 -2.08 17.14
CA GLY A 97 25.88 -3.05 16.76
C GLY A 97 25.34 -4.24 15.96
N VAL A 98 26.26 -5.04 15.43
CA VAL A 98 25.96 -6.07 14.41
C VAL A 98 25.06 -7.20 14.93
N LYS A 99 25.20 -7.59 16.20
CA LYS A 99 24.43 -8.71 16.78
C LYS A 99 22.92 -8.43 16.80
N ILE A 100 22.52 -7.25 17.29
CA ILE A 100 21.11 -6.85 17.38
C ILE A 100 20.55 -6.61 15.97
N SER A 101 21.32 -5.97 15.09
CA SER A 101 20.90 -5.77 13.70
C SER A 101 20.66 -7.07 12.96
N LEU A 102 21.50 -8.09 13.18
CA LEU A 102 21.34 -9.37 12.52
C LEU A 102 20.04 -10.07 12.95
N LEU A 103 19.66 -9.97 14.23
CA LEU A 103 18.37 -10.47 14.71
C LEU A 103 17.20 -9.73 14.05
N ILE A 104 17.26 -8.40 13.99
CA ILE A 104 16.21 -7.58 13.37
C ILE A 104 16.11 -7.88 11.86
N PHE A 105 17.24 -8.00 11.16
CA PHE A 105 17.25 -8.31 9.73
C PHE A 105 16.78 -9.73 9.44
N LEU A 106 17.04 -10.70 10.34
CA LEU A 106 16.49 -12.03 10.20
C LEU A 106 14.97 -12.02 10.34
N ALA A 107 14.43 -11.28 11.33
CA ALA A 107 12.99 -11.11 11.48
C ALA A 107 12.37 -10.43 10.25
N LEU A 108 13.02 -9.38 9.72
CA LEU A 108 12.61 -8.70 8.49
C LEU A 108 12.62 -9.63 7.28
N LEU A 109 13.64 -10.49 7.16
CA LEU A 109 13.73 -11.48 6.09
C LEU A 109 12.57 -12.47 6.18
N ILE A 110 12.25 -12.98 7.36
CA ILE A 110 11.11 -13.90 7.58
C ILE A 110 9.79 -13.21 7.22
N ALA A 111 9.59 -11.96 7.65
CA ALA A 111 8.38 -11.19 7.31
C ALA A 111 8.23 -11.02 5.79
N ASN A 112 9.30 -10.61 5.10
CA ASN A 112 9.29 -10.43 3.65
C ASN A 112 9.09 -11.74 2.88
N LEU A 113 9.60 -12.87 3.39
CA LEU A 113 9.28 -14.19 2.81
C LEU A 113 7.78 -14.48 2.91
N GLY A 114 7.16 -14.15 4.05
CA GLY A 114 5.70 -14.20 4.22
C GLY A 114 4.96 -13.40 3.15
N THR A 115 5.32 -12.13 2.97
CA THR A 115 4.73 -11.26 1.93
C THR A 115 4.93 -11.84 0.52
N ILE A 116 6.12 -12.36 0.19
CA ILE A 116 6.34 -12.98 -1.12
C ILE A 116 5.44 -14.21 -1.29
N THR A 117 5.25 -15.04 -0.25
CA THR A 117 4.38 -16.21 -0.35
C THR A 117 2.92 -15.84 -0.60
N THR A 118 2.41 -14.77 0.03
CA THR A 118 1.04 -14.29 -0.18
C THR A 118 0.86 -13.70 -1.58
N GLU A 119 1.85 -12.95 -2.08
CA GLU A 119 1.85 -12.44 -3.45
C GLU A 119 1.81 -13.56 -4.50
N LEU A 120 2.64 -14.59 -4.34
CA LEU A 120 2.62 -15.74 -5.25
C LEU A 120 1.30 -16.52 -5.19
N ALA A 121 0.70 -16.63 -4.00
CA ALA A 121 -0.62 -17.23 -3.86
C ALA A 121 -1.69 -16.43 -4.59
N ALA A 122 -1.65 -15.09 -4.52
CA ALA A 122 -2.58 -14.22 -5.23
C ALA A 122 -2.44 -14.31 -6.75
N VAL A 123 -1.20 -14.39 -7.26
CA VAL A 123 -0.94 -14.63 -8.69
C VAL A 123 -1.52 -15.97 -9.14
N LYS A 124 -1.39 -17.03 -8.34
CA LYS A 124 -2.00 -18.34 -8.61
C LYS A 124 -3.52 -18.30 -8.61
N VAL A 125 -4.15 -17.58 -7.66
CA VAL A 125 -5.61 -17.42 -7.65
C VAL A 125 -6.06 -16.67 -8.91
N THR A 126 -5.33 -15.61 -9.27
CA THR A 126 -5.61 -14.81 -10.47
C THR A 126 -5.49 -15.62 -11.75
N SER A 127 -4.47 -16.48 -11.89
CA SER A 127 -4.34 -17.36 -13.05
C SER A 127 -5.53 -18.31 -13.19
N ASN A 128 -6.04 -18.83 -12.08
CA ASN A 128 -7.23 -19.69 -12.10
C ASN A 128 -8.47 -18.90 -12.53
N MET A 129 -8.64 -17.65 -12.08
CA MET A 129 -9.74 -16.78 -12.50
C MET A 129 -9.68 -16.46 -14.00
N LEU A 130 -8.48 -16.41 -14.59
CA LEU A 130 -8.26 -16.19 -16.01
C LEU A 130 -8.27 -17.47 -16.86
N ASN A 131 -8.52 -18.64 -16.24
CA ASN A 131 -8.42 -19.96 -16.89
C ASN A 131 -7.05 -20.25 -17.53
N LEU A 132 -5.97 -19.74 -16.91
CA LEU A 132 -4.59 -19.96 -17.35
C LEU A 132 -3.90 -21.03 -16.48
N PRO A 133 -2.93 -21.78 -17.04
CA PRO A 133 -2.15 -22.74 -16.26
C PRO A 133 -1.33 -22.02 -15.18
N ALA A 134 -1.58 -22.36 -13.90
CA ALA A 134 -1.07 -21.61 -12.76
C ALA A 134 0.47 -21.58 -12.66
N ILE A 135 1.11 -22.74 -12.77
CA ILE A 135 2.56 -22.87 -12.62
C ILE A 135 3.34 -21.99 -13.61
N PRO A 136 3.14 -22.09 -14.93
CA PRO A 136 3.87 -21.26 -15.89
C PRO A 136 3.53 -19.76 -15.74
N PHE A 137 2.31 -19.42 -15.35
CA PHE A 137 1.93 -18.03 -15.12
C PHE A 137 2.68 -17.42 -13.92
N VAL A 138 2.77 -18.16 -12.81
CA VAL A 138 3.55 -17.73 -11.63
C VAL A 138 5.02 -17.52 -11.99
N PHE A 139 5.64 -18.48 -12.69
CA PHE A 139 7.04 -18.34 -13.13
C PHE A 139 7.25 -17.12 -14.04
N LEU A 140 6.31 -16.86 -14.95
CA LEU A 140 6.36 -15.70 -15.83
C LEU A 140 6.32 -14.39 -15.03
N ILE A 141 5.41 -14.26 -14.06
CA ILE A 141 5.29 -13.07 -13.22
C ILE A 141 6.54 -12.87 -12.35
N VAL A 142 7.09 -13.94 -11.79
CA VAL A 142 8.36 -13.88 -11.04
C VAL A 142 9.50 -13.40 -11.93
N LEU A 143 9.62 -13.94 -13.14
CA LEU A 143 10.66 -13.56 -14.09
C LEU A 143 10.55 -12.07 -14.46
N ILE A 144 9.34 -11.60 -14.77
CA ILE A 144 9.08 -10.18 -15.07
C ILE A 144 9.46 -9.32 -13.87
N SER A 145 9.06 -9.72 -12.66
CA SER A 145 9.35 -8.97 -11.43
C SER A 145 10.85 -8.85 -11.19
N VAL A 146 11.60 -9.95 -11.33
CA VAL A 146 13.07 -9.94 -11.20
C VAL A 146 13.71 -9.06 -12.27
N MET A 147 13.24 -9.09 -13.52
CA MET A 147 13.74 -8.22 -14.58
C MET A 147 13.48 -6.74 -14.29
N VAL A 148 12.29 -6.39 -13.81
CA VAL A 148 11.93 -5.01 -13.45
C VAL A 148 12.75 -4.53 -12.25
N VAL A 149 12.99 -5.37 -11.24
CA VAL A 149 13.79 -5.00 -10.06
C VAL A 149 15.27 -4.83 -10.41
N THR A 150 15.83 -5.72 -11.23
CA THR A 150 17.28 -5.73 -11.55
C THR A 150 17.68 -4.76 -12.64
N LYS A 151 16.81 -4.53 -13.63
CA LYS A 151 17.10 -3.69 -14.81
C LYS A 151 16.22 -2.44 -14.90
N GLY A 152 15.21 -2.30 -14.04
CA GLY A 152 14.31 -1.16 -14.04
C GLY A 152 15.03 0.11 -13.60
N ASN A 153 14.70 1.22 -14.25
CA ASN A 153 15.10 2.54 -13.80
C ASN A 153 14.02 3.13 -12.89
N TYR A 154 14.40 4.09 -12.03
CA TYR A 154 13.48 4.72 -11.08
C TYR A 154 12.20 5.25 -11.75
N LYS A 155 12.32 5.87 -12.93
CA LYS A 155 11.18 6.43 -13.67
C LYS A 155 10.20 5.34 -14.14
N LEU A 156 10.69 4.20 -14.59
CA LEU A 156 9.90 3.06 -15.04
C LEU A 156 9.15 2.46 -13.84
N THR A 157 9.86 2.17 -12.74
CA THR A 157 9.25 1.62 -11.53
C THR A 157 8.20 2.56 -10.96
N GLN A 158 8.49 3.86 -10.90
CA GLN A 158 7.52 4.88 -10.50
C GLN A 158 6.28 4.89 -11.41
N ALA A 159 6.47 4.84 -12.73
CA ALA A 159 5.35 4.83 -13.67
C ALA A 159 4.50 3.57 -13.52
N ILE A 160 5.12 2.40 -13.37
CA ILE A 160 4.42 1.13 -13.14
C ILE A 160 3.57 1.21 -11.86
N MET A 161 4.14 1.71 -10.76
CA MET A 161 3.43 1.85 -9.48
C MET A 161 2.25 2.81 -9.57
N LEU A 162 2.42 3.96 -10.24
CA LEU A 162 1.35 4.95 -10.45
C LEU A 162 0.26 4.46 -11.41
N ILE A 163 0.61 3.68 -12.45
CA ILE A 163 -0.40 3.06 -13.31
C ILE A 163 -1.16 2.00 -12.51
N THR A 164 -0.45 1.20 -11.72
CA THR A 164 -1.05 0.14 -10.92
C THR A 164 -2.00 0.70 -9.86
N SER A 165 -1.69 1.88 -9.31
CA SER A 165 -2.59 2.55 -8.36
C SER A 165 -3.96 2.89 -8.97
N LEU A 166 -4.06 3.08 -10.28
CA LEU A 166 -5.35 3.33 -10.94
C LEU A 166 -6.27 2.11 -10.87
N PHE A 167 -5.74 0.89 -10.76
CA PHE A 167 -6.58 -0.31 -10.57
C PHE A 167 -7.33 -0.30 -9.24
N TYR A 168 -6.85 0.44 -8.22
CA TYR A 168 -7.58 0.57 -6.96
C TYR A 168 -8.91 1.33 -7.12
N LEU A 169 -9.09 2.11 -8.19
CA LEU A 169 -10.38 2.71 -8.50
C LEU A 169 -11.46 1.64 -8.75
N ALA A 170 -11.06 0.41 -9.13
CA ALA A 170 -11.98 -0.71 -9.25
C ALA A 170 -12.63 -1.08 -7.91
N TYR A 171 -11.95 -0.87 -6.76
CA TYR A 171 -12.56 -1.08 -5.44
C TYR A 171 -13.68 -0.10 -5.16
N ILE A 172 -13.57 1.15 -5.62
CA ILE A 172 -14.65 2.14 -5.48
C ILE A 172 -15.88 1.67 -6.26
N ILE A 173 -15.68 1.22 -7.50
CA ILE A 173 -16.75 0.68 -8.33
C ILE A 173 -17.37 -0.56 -7.68
N SER A 174 -16.53 -1.46 -7.15
CA SER A 174 -16.97 -2.67 -6.43
C SER A 174 -17.81 -2.31 -5.20
N ALA A 175 -17.35 -1.35 -4.39
CA ALA A 175 -18.07 -0.88 -3.21
C ALA A 175 -19.45 -0.30 -3.54
N VAL A 176 -19.57 0.49 -4.61
CA VAL A 176 -20.87 1.01 -5.05
C VAL A 176 -21.78 -0.12 -5.56
N LYS A 177 -21.24 -1.09 -6.31
CA LYS A 177 -22.01 -2.23 -6.81
C LYS A 177 -22.45 -3.19 -5.69
N ALA A 178 -21.71 -3.27 -4.59
CA ALA A 178 -22.08 -4.05 -3.42
C ALA A 178 -23.33 -3.52 -2.70
N LYS A 179 -23.77 -2.29 -3.02
CA LYS A 179 -24.93 -1.61 -2.41
C LYS A 179 -24.91 -1.66 -0.86
N PRO A 180 -23.82 -1.20 -0.22
CA PRO A 180 -23.72 -1.21 1.24
C PRO A 180 -24.68 -0.20 1.87
N ASP A 181 -25.00 -0.42 3.14
CA ASP A 181 -25.62 0.62 3.96
C ASP A 181 -24.54 1.64 4.35
N TRP A 182 -24.47 2.73 3.59
CA TRP A 182 -23.50 3.80 3.82
C TRP A 182 -23.67 4.49 5.18
N GLY A 183 -24.90 4.57 5.69
CA GLY A 183 -25.16 5.16 7.00
C GLY A 183 -24.57 4.29 8.11
N LEU A 184 -24.80 2.98 8.02
CA LEU A 184 -24.23 2.01 8.95
C LEU A 184 -22.70 1.93 8.83
N ALA A 185 -22.15 2.01 7.61
CA ALA A 185 -20.70 1.98 7.39
C ALA A 185 -19.98 3.20 7.98
N ILE A 186 -20.50 4.42 7.72
CA ILE A 186 -19.89 5.66 8.22
C ILE A 186 -19.99 5.75 9.75
N SER A 187 -21.14 5.40 10.32
CA SER A 187 -21.30 5.40 11.78
C SER A 187 -20.35 4.42 12.47
N ASN A 188 -20.14 3.24 11.88
CA ASN A 188 -19.16 2.26 12.35
C ASN A 188 -17.69 2.70 12.23
N MET A 189 -17.35 3.72 11.43
CA MET A 189 -16.00 4.29 11.44
C MET A 189 -15.68 5.02 12.75
N PHE A 190 -16.69 5.59 13.41
CA PHE A 190 -16.51 6.37 14.63
C PHE A 190 -16.90 5.61 15.90
N TRP A 191 -17.86 4.67 15.80
CA TRP A 191 -18.26 3.83 16.93
C TRP A 191 -18.71 2.44 16.43
N PRO A 192 -18.08 1.35 16.87
CA PRO A 192 -18.44 0.01 16.40
C PRO A 192 -19.80 -0.43 16.99
N HIS A 193 -20.78 -0.69 16.14
CA HIS A 193 -22.14 -1.11 16.54
C HIS A 193 -22.86 -1.95 15.47
N GLY A 194 -23.95 -2.59 15.85
CA GLY A 194 -24.78 -3.39 14.92
C GLY A 194 -24.37 -4.86 14.81
N VAL A 195 -23.61 -5.36 15.78
CA VAL A 195 -23.27 -6.78 15.97
C VAL A 195 -23.33 -7.13 17.45
N ASP A 196 -23.64 -8.39 17.73
CA ASP A 196 -23.56 -8.92 19.09
C ASP A 196 -22.11 -9.18 19.48
N PHE A 197 -21.60 -8.42 20.45
CA PHE A 197 -20.27 -8.59 21.01
C PHE A 197 -20.18 -9.84 21.89
N THR A 198 -20.26 -11.00 21.25
CA THR A 198 -20.00 -12.29 21.91
C THR A 198 -18.50 -12.46 22.17
N PRO A 199 -18.09 -13.28 23.16
CA PRO A 199 -16.67 -13.59 23.39
C PRO A 199 -15.98 -14.15 22.14
N THR A 200 -16.69 -14.94 21.33
CA THR A 200 -16.20 -15.46 20.06
C THR A 200 -15.99 -14.36 19.03
N TYR A 201 -16.93 -13.42 18.92
CA TYR A 201 -16.79 -12.26 18.05
C TYR A 201 -15.60 -11.40 18.47
N MET A 202 -15.45 -11.09 19.77
CA MET A 202 -14.30 -10.32 20.27
C MET A 202 -12.97 -11.00 19.98
N ARG A 203 -12.90 -12.33 20.13
CA ARG A 203 -11.71 -13.11 19.75
C ARG A 203 -11.42 -12.98 18.26
N ASN A 204 -12.42 -13.16 17.39
CA ASN A 204 -12.24 -13.02 15.95
C ASN A 204 -11.88 -11.59 15.55
N TYR A 205 -12.45 -10.60 16.23
CA TYR A 205 -12.18 -9.19 16.05
C TYR A 205 -10.73 -8.85 16.41
N LEU A 206 -10.19 -9.42 17.48
CA LEU A 206 -8.78 -9.26 17.83
C LEU A 206 -7.86 -10.04 16.88
N LEU A 207 -8.17 -11.30 16.56
CA LEU A 207 -7.30 -12.13 15.73
C LEU A 207 -7.25 -11.67 14.27
N ILE A 208 -8.40 -11.36 13.70
CA ILE A 208 -8.52 -10.94 12.30
C ILE A 208 -8.28 -9.43 12.20
N GLY A 209 -8.86 -8.64 13.10
CA GLY A 209 -8.72 -7.18 13.09
C GLY A 209 -7.35 -6.66 13.50
N MET A 210 -6.49 -7.43 14.19
CA MET A 210 -5.07 -7.08 14.36
C MET A 210 -4.18 -7.57 13.21
N GLY A 211 -4.69 -8.44 12.34
CA GLY A 211 -4.03 -8.81 11.08
C GLY A 211 -4.28 -7.79 9.96
N VAL A 212 -5.19 -6.84 10.20
CA VAL A 212 -5.52 -5.68 9.36
C VAL A 212 -4.63 -4.50 9.75
#